data_AF-A0A2A5H1P9-F1
#
_entry.id   AF-A0A2A5H1P9-F1
#
_cell.length_a   1.000
_cell.length_b   1.000
_cell.length_c   1.000
_cell.angle_alpha   90.00
_cell.angle_beta   90.00
_cell.angle_gamma   90.00
#
_symmetry.space_group_name_H-M   'P 1'
#
loop_
_entity.id
_entity.type
_entity.pdbx_description
1 polymer ?
#
loop_
_entity_poly.entity_id
_entity_poly.type
_entity_poly.pdbx_seq_one_letter_code
_entity_poly.pdbx_strand_id
1 'polypeptide(L)'
;MDNEDEISEIIAFLYENNFENKWSINIEGFIITAKKQKKSKYNRIYTSGCFDVFHYGHLNILIRSKELCDYLIVGVSTDELIEQEKGRKPVIPFHERVKIVQSINLVDEVIPQVDKNKQKIVDVYNIDAISVGADWEGRYPKVSCQMEYFPYTESVSSTILKKSLKLI
;
A
#
# COMPACT_ATOMS: atom_id res chain seq x y z
N MET A 1 4.97 37.85 -1.25
CA MET A 1 5.54 36.76 -0.44
C MET A 1 6.87 36.46 -1.05
N ASP A 2 7.93 36.68 -0.30
CA ASP A 2 9.29 36.42 -0.78
C ASP A 2 9.51 34.90 -0.83
N ASN A 3 10.26 34.42 -1.82
CA ASN A 3 10.52 32.99 -2.05
C ASN A 3 11.10 32.25 -0.81
N GLU A 4 11.69 32.98 0.15
CA GLU A 4 12.21 32.43 1.40
C GLU A 4 11.12 32.00 2.39
N ASP A 5 9.97 32.68 2.41
CA ASP A 5 8.85 32.34 3.29
C ASP A 5 8.18 31.03 2.84
N GLU A 6 8.01 30.85 1.51
CA GLU A 6 7.40 29.65 0.92
C GLU A 6 8.26 28.40 1.13
N ILE A 7 9.59 28.53 1.05
CA ILE A 7 10.53 27.45 1.36
C ILE A 7 10.49 27.09 2.85
N SER A 8 10.39 28.10 3.72
CA SER A 8 10.30 27.89 5.17
C SER A 8 9.01 27.15 5.56
N GLU A 9 7.89 27.47 4.90
CA GLU A 9 6.62 26.75 5.08
C GLU A 9 6.68 25.31 4.56
N ILE A 10 7.31 25.05 3.40
CA ILE A 10 7.52 23.69 2.89
C ILE A 10 8.42 22.90 3.84
N ILE A 11 9.48 23.50 4.37
CA ILE A 11 10.37 22.86 5.34
C ILE A 11 9.62 22.54 6.63
N ALA A 12 8.87 23.49 7.19
CA ALA A 12 8.04 23.28 8.38
C ALA A 12 7.02 22.16 8.15
N PHE A 13 6.33 22.16 7.01
CA PHE A 13 5.42 21.10 6.60
C PHE A 13 6.12 19.73 6.52
N LEU A 14 7.31 19.67 5.90
CA LEU A 14 8.08 18.42 5.81
C LEU A 14 8.55 17.93 7.17
N TYR A 15 8.91 18.83 8.10
CA TYR A 15 9.29 18.49 9.46
C TYR A 15 8.09 18.04 10.31
N GLU A 16 6.97 18.76 10.25
CA GLU A 16 5.73 18.44 10.96
C GLU A 16 5.11 17.12 10.48
N ASN A 17 5.25 16.83 9.18
CA ASN A 17 4.84 15.56 8.58
C ASN A 17 5.97 14.52 8.54
N ASN A 18 7.13 14.80 9.15
CA ASN A 18 8.20 13.80 9.33
C ASN A 18 7.80 12.87 10.48
N PHE A 19 6.80 12.02 10.21
CA PHE A 19 6.35 10.96 11.11
C PHE A 19 7.57 10.19 11.65
N GLU A 20 7.90 10.46 12.93
CA GLU A 20 8.80 9.65 13.77
C GLU A 20 10.27 9.52 13.31
N ASN A 21 10.96 10.59 12.92
CA ASN A 21 12.43 10.59 12.72
C ASN A 21 12.94 9.51 11.74
N LYS A 22 12.11 9.03 10.82
CA LYS A 22 12.49 7.97 9.85
C LYS A 22 13.46 8.46 8.78
N TRP A 23 13.49 9.76 8.50
CA TRP A 23 14.24 10.35 7.41
C TRP A 23 15.21 11.41 7.92
N SER A 24 16.49 11.33 7.55
CA SER A 24 17.36 12.50 7.56
C SER A 24 17.03 13.38 6.40
N ILE A 25 16.77 14.65 6.70
CA ILE A 25 16.59 15.69 5.71
C ILE A 25 17.94 16.42 5.57
N ASN A 26 18.46 16.52 4.35
CA ASN A 26 19.57 17.40 3.99
C ASN A 26 19.02 18.47 3.04
N ILE A 27 19.45 19.72 3.27
CA ILE A 27 19.07 20.87 2.46
C ILE A 27 20.35 21.49 1.91
N GLU A 28 20.45 21.55 0.58
CA GLU A 28 21.55 22.18 -0.14
C GLU A 28 20.97 23.17 -1.16
N GLY A 29 20.98 24.46 -0.81
CA GLY A 29 20.31 25.50 -1.60
C GLY A 29 18.80 25.26 -1.66
N PHE A 30 18.26 25.11 -2.89
CA PHE A 30 16.84 24.81 -3.13
C PHE A 30 16.53 23.30 -3.17
N ILE A 31 17.51 22.44 -2.94
CA ILE A 31 17.33 20.98 -3.00
C ILE A 31 17.10 20.44 -1.59
N ILE A 32 15.99 19.69 -1.43
CA ILE A 32 15.70 18.94 -0.20
C ILE A 32 15.85 17.45 -0.50
N THR A 33 16.74 16.77 0.22
CA THR A 33 16.93 15.32 0.13
C THR A 33 16.53 14.65 1.43
N ALA A 34 15.67 13.63 1.35
CA ALA A 34 15.26 12.82 2.49
C ALA A 34 15.82 11.40 2.34
N LYS A 35 16.61 10.95 3.33
CA LYS A 35 17.21 9.61 3.36
C LYS A 35 16.71 8.81 4.56
N LYS A 36 16.13 7.64 4.31
CA LYS A 36 15.67 6.73 5.37
C LYS A 36 16.86 6.31 6.23
N GLN A 37 16.81 6.56 7.54
CA GLN A 37 17.95 6.30 8.43
C GLN A 37 17.90 4.94 9.13
N LYS A 38 16.69 4.43 9.42
CA LYS A 38 16.52 3.22 10.22
C LYS A 38 16.12 2.03 9.35
N LYS A 39 16.76 0.89 9.60
CA LYS A 39 16.32 -0.41 9.05
C LYS A 39 14.87 -0.65 9.46
N SER A 40 14.04 -1.06 8.52
CA SER A 40 12.62 -1.31 8.80
C SER A 40 12.43 -2.53 9.70
N LYS A 41 11.24 -2.67 10.29
CA LYS A 41 10.88 -3.84 11.11
C LYS A 41 11.06 -5.15 10.34
N TYR A 42 10.77 -5.13 9.04
CA TYR A 42 10.84 -6.26 8.12
C TYR A 42 11.70 -5.92 6.91
N ASN A 43 12.34 -6.92 6.29
CA ASN A 43 13.01 -6.70 5.01
C ASN A 43 11.97 -6.73 3.89
N ARG A 44 11.05 -7.71 3.92
CA ARG A 44 10.02 -7.91 2.88
C ARG A 44 8.62 -8.03 3.47
N ILE A 45 7.71 -7.16 3.04
CA ILE A 45 6.28 -7.30 3.32
C ILE A 45 5.51 -7.61 2.05
N TYR A 46 4.50 -8.46 2.17
CA TYR A 46 3.49 -8.69 1.15
C TYR A 46 2.13 -8.14 1.58
N THR A 47 1.47 -7.41 0.69
CA THR A 47 0.04 -7.10 0.82
C THR A 47 -0.68 -7.42 -0.49
N SER A 48 -2.00 -7.57 -0.45
CA SER A 48 -2.76 -7.90 -1.65
C SER A 48 -4.18 -7.40 -1.63
N GLY A 49 -4.71 -7.11 -2.81
CA GLY A 49 -6.07 -6.63 -2.95
C GLY A 49 -6.56 -6.59 -4.40
N CYS A 50 -7.83 -6.24 -4.53
CA CYS A 50 -8.43 -5.98 -5.83
C CYS A 50 -7.93 -4.65 -6.42
N PHE A 51 -7.79 -3.60 -5.60
CA PHE A 51 -7.38 -2.26 -6.04
C PHE A 51 -8.28 -1.64 -7.12
N ASP A 52 -9.55 -2.04 -7.16
CA ASP A 52 -10.54 -1.53 -8.10
C ASP A 52 -11.14 -0.21 -7.62
N VAL A 53 -11.41 0.71 -8.55
CA VAL A 53 -11.77 2.11 -8.27
C VAL A 53 -10.82 2.68 -7.19
N PHE A 54 -9.55 2.81 -7.54
CA PHE A 54 -8.48 3.12 -6.58
C PHE A 54 -8.77 4.42 -5.81
N HIS A 55 -8.53 4.40 -4.50
CA HIS A 55 -8.87 5.50 -3.59
C HIS A 55 -7.93 5.51 -2.39
N TYR A 56 -8.05 6.53 -1.52
CA TYR A 56 -7.13 6.74 -0.40
C TYR A 56 -6.99 5.54 0.54
N GLY A 57 -8.07 4.80 0.85
CA GLY A 57 -7.97 3.57 1.64
C GLY A 57 -6.98 2.53 1.07
N HIS A 58 -6.89 2.37 -0.26
CA HIS A 58 -5.87 1.53 -0.89
C HIS A 58 -4.47 2.13 -0.76
N LEU A 59 -4.33 3.45 -0.95
CA LEU A 59 -3.03 4.09 -0.79
C LEU A 59 -2.52 4.00 0.66
N ASN A 60 -3.41 4.18 1.64
CA ASN A 60 -3.06 4.18 3.05
C ASN A 60 -2.55 2.79 3.50
N ILE A 61 -3.14 1.68 3.03
CA ILE A 61 -2.60 0.35 3.35
C ILE A 61 -1.19 0.16 2.76
N LEU A 62 -0.91 0.71 1.58
CA LEU A 62 0.42 0.66 0.96
C LEU A 62 1.43 1.52 1.74
N ILE A 63 1.04 2.73 2.17
CA ILE A 63 1.85 3.61 3.02
C ILE A 63 2.24 2.88 4.31
N ARG A 64 1.26 2.37 5.05
CA ARG A 64 1.47 1.67 6.32
C ARG A 64 2.31 0.41 6.16
N SER A 65 2.16 -0.29 5.04
CA SER A 65 3.00 -1.47 4.73
C SER A 65 4.45 -1.07 4.45
N LYS A 66 4.68 -0.07 3.59
CA LYS A 66 6.04 0.41 3.25
C LYS A 66 6.76 1.03 4.46
N GLU A 67 6.02 1.61 5.40
CA GLU A 67 6.56 2.12 6.66
C GLU A 67 7.22 1.03 7.52
N LEU A 68 6.80 -0.22 7.38
CA LEU A 68 7.26 -1.36 8.16
C LEU A 68 8.31 -2.21 7.44
N CYS A 69 8.52 -2.01 6.12
CA CYS A 69 9.46 -2.80 5.34
C CYS A 69 10.48 -1.99 4.53
N ASP A 70 11.56 -2.67 4.16
CA ASP A 70 12.51 -2.15 3.17
C ASP A 70 12.01 -2.40 1.74
N TYR A 71 11.31 -3.52 1.51
CA TYR A 71 10.78 -3.94 0.21
C TYR A 71 9.32 -4.39 0.32
N LEU A 72 8.42 -3.74 -0.43
CA LEU A 72 6.98 -3.97 -0.46
C LEU A 72 6.58 -4.66 -1.77
N ILE A 73 6.05 -5.87 -1.64
CA ILE A 73 5.48 -6.65 -2.73
C ILE A 73 3.95 -6.55 -2.66
N VAL A 74 3.32 -6.18 -3.76
CA VAL A 74 1.86 -6.02 -3.84
C VAL A 74 1.25 -7.03 -4.81
N GLY A 75 0.41 -7.91 -4.30
CA GLY A 75 -0.41 -8.82 -5.09
C GLY A 75 -1.69 -8.16 -5.59
N VAL A 76 -1.83 -8.01 -6.90
CA VAL A 76 -3.07 -7.52 -7.52
C VAL A 76 -3.91 -8.72 -7.95
N SER A 77 -5.12 -8.86 -7.39
CA SER A 77 -6.01 -9.98 -7.73
C SER A 77 -6.44 -9.93 -9.20
N THR A 78 -6.39 -11.05 -9.91
CA THR A 78 -6.85 -11.12 -11.31
C THR A 78 -8.36 -10.97 -11.44
N ASP A 79 -8.85 -10.65 -12.63
CA ASP A 79 -10.29 -10.50 -12.87
C ASP A 79 -11.03 -11.82 -12.62
N GLU A 80 -10.42 -12.95 -12.98
CA GLU A 80 -10.95 -14.31 -12.75
C GLU A 80 -11.06 -14.63 -11.26
N LEU A 81 -10.01 -14.31 -10.47
CA LEU A 81 -10.05 -14.54 -9.03
C LEU A 81 -11.15 -13.71 -8.37
N ILE A 82 -11.31 -12.45 -8.79
CA ILE A 82 -12.35 -11.57 -8.23
C ILE A 82 -13.75 -12.02 -8.64
N GLU A 83 -13.93 -12.46 -9.88
CA GLU A 83 -15.20 -13.00 -10.36
C GLU A 83 -15.60 -14.28 -9.60
N GLN A 84 -14.65 -15.20 -9.40
CA GLN A 84 -14.87 -16.41 -8.59
C GLN A 84 -15.29 -16.08 -7.15
N GLU A 85 -14.70 -15.03 -6.57
CA GLU A 85 -14.90 -14.67 -5.16
C GLU A 85 -16.13 -13.80 -4.90
N LYS A 86 -16.46 -12.92 -5.84
CA LYS A 86 -17.50 -11.88 -5.65
C LYS A 86 -18.67 -12.04 -6.61
N GLY A 87 -18.65 -13.04 -7.49
CA GLY A 87 -19.67 -13.28 -8.51
C GLY A 87 -19.71 -12.23 -9.62
N ARG A 88 -18.68 -11.38 -9.72
CA ARG A 88 -18.58 -10.30 -10.70
C ARG A 88 -17.15 -9.83 -10.89
N LYS A 89 -16.83 -9.36 -12.10
CA LYS A 89 -15.54 -8.75 -12.40
C LYS A 89 -15.38 -7.36 -11.75
N PRO A 90 -14.13 -6.92 -11.54
CA PRO A 90 -13.82 -5.51 -11.25
C PRO A 90 -14.33 -4.58 -12.37
N VAL A 91 -14.51 -3.30 -12.05
CA VAL A 91 -14.83 -2.26 -13.04
C VAL A 91 -13.59 -1.97 -13.88
N ILE A 92 -12.44 -1.80 -13.23
CA ILE A 92 -11.17 -1.55 -13.88
C ILE A 92 -10.49 -2.90 -14.18
N PRO A 93 -10.13 -3.20 -15.45
CA PRO A 93 -9.48 -4.45 -15.82
C PRO A 93 -8.16 -4.69 -15.09
N PHE A 94 -7.79 -5.96 -14.90
CA PHE A 94 -6.58 -6.36 -14.18
C PHE A 94 -5.31 -5.60 -14.58
N HIS A 95 -5.03 -5.49 -15.88
CA HIS A 95 -3.81 -4.86 -16.37
C HIS A 95 -3.74 -3.36 -16.05
N GLU A 96 -4.87 -2.65 -15.99
CA GLU A 96 -4.92 -1.25 -15.59
C GLU A 96 -4.71 -1.09 -14.08
N ARG A 97 -5.32 -1.97 -13.27
CA ARG A 97 -5.09 -1.99 -11.81
C ARG A 97 -3.63 -2.26 -11.47
N VAL A 98 -2.98 -3.17 -12.20
CA VAL A 98 -1.52 -3.40 -12.10
C VAL A 98 -0.75 -2.13 -12.40
N LYS A 99 -1.03 -1.44 -13.52
CA LYS A 99 -0.34 -0.19 -13.87
C LYS A 99 -0.52 0.89 -12.81
N ILE A 100 -1.73 1.03 -12.25
CA ILE A 100 -2.01 1.98 -11.17
C ILE A 100 -1.11 1.68 -9.96
N VAL A 101 -1.10 0.43 -9.49
CA VAL A 101 -0.31 0.04 -8.31
C VAL A 101 1.20 0.14 -8.58
N GLN A 102 1.67 -0.26 -9.76
CA GLN A 102 3.07 -0.14 -10.17
C GLN A 102 3.56 1.31 -10.23
N SER A 103 2.66 2.27 -10.49
CA SER A 103 3.00 3.69 -10.59
C SER A 103 3.15 4.36 -9.21
N ILE A 104 2.90 3.63 -8.12
CA ILE A 104 3.01 4.16 -6.76
C ILE A 104 4.44 3.96 -6.29
N ASN A 105 5.16 5.06 -6.05
CA ASN A 105 6.57 5.06 -5.63
C ASN A 105 6.88 4.26 -4.35
N LEU A 106 5.87 3.88 -3.57
CA LEU A 106 6.00 3.08 -2.36
C LEU A 106 6.10 1.58 -2.63
N VAL A 107 5.69 1.14 -3.82
CA VAL A 107 5.60 -0.27 -4.22
C VAL A 107 6.85 -0.65 -4.98
N ASP A 108 7.59 -1.64 -4.47
CA ASP A 108 8.84 -2.08 -5.11
C ASP A 108 8.60 -3.18 -6.16
N GLU A 109 7.56 -4.01 -5.95
CA GLU A 109 7.21 -5.09 -6.87
C GLU A 109 5.70 -5.32 -6.90
N VAL A 110 5.14 -5.55 -8.10
CA VAL A 110 3.74 -5.93 -8.28
C VAL A 110 3.67 -7.31 -8.93
N ILE A 111 2.91 -8.21 -8.31
CA ILE A 111 2.72 -9.58 -8.79
C ILE A 111 1.23 -9.88 -9.02
N PRO A 112 0.88 -10.72 -10.02
CA PRO A 112 -0.47 -11.21 -10.17
C PRO A 112 -0.82 -12.13 -8.99
N GLN A 113 -1.95 -11.86 -8.34
CA GLN A 113 -2.54 -12.78 -7.38
C GLN A 113 -3.64 -13.59 -8.09
N VAL A 114 -3.31 -14.82 -8.44
CA VAL A 114 -4.21 -15.75 -9.17
C VAL A 114 -5.02 -16.65 -8.24
N ASP A 115 -4.60 -16.81 -6.97
CA ASP A 115 -5.28 -17.65 -5.98
C ASP A 115 -5.17 -17.06 -4.56
N LYS A 116 -5.69 -17.81 -3.57
CA LYS A 116 -5.65 -17.45 -2.14
C LYS A 116 -4.57 -18.18 -1.33
N ASN A 117 -3.66 -18.90 -1.98
CA ASN A 117 -2.58 -19.60 -1.30
C ASN A 117 -1.48 -18.61 -0.87
N LYS A 118 -1.67 -18.00 0.30
CA LYS A 118 -0.75 -17.02 0.86
C LYS A 118 0.58 -17.64 1.29
N GLN A 119 0.56 -18.88 1.78
CA GLN A 119 1.78 -19.58 2.19
C GLN A 119 2.75 -19.75 1.00
N LYS A 120 2.24 -20.09 -0.18
CA LYS A 120 3.06 -20.16 -1.40
C LYS A 120 3.78 -18.84 -1.69
N ILE A 121 3.12 -17.70 -1.48
CA ILE A 121 3.76 -16.38 -1.66
C ILE A 121 4.83 -16.16 -0.60
N VAL A 122 4.56 -16.53 0.65
CA VAL A 122 5.54 -16.44 1.74
C VAL A 122 6.83 -17.20 1.39
N ASP A 123 6.67 -18.44 0.93
CA ASP A 123 7.81 -19.32 0.63
C ASP A 123 8.59 -18.85 -0.61
N VAL A 124 7.90 -18.48 -1.69
CA VAL A 124 8.54 -18.10 -2.97
C VAL A 124 9.25 -16.75 -2.89
N TYR A 125 8.67 -15.78 -2.18
CA TYR A 125 9.19 -14.41 -2.14
C TYR A 125 9.98 -14.08 -0.87
N ASN A 126 10.14 -15.05 0.04
CA ASN A 126 10.79 -14.86 1.36
C ASN A 126 10.13 -13.70 2.13
N ILE A 127 8.82 -13.80 2.35
CA ILE A 127 8.05 -12.75 3.03
C ILE A 127 8.24 -12.85 4.54
N ASP A 128 8.67 -11.76 5.17
CA ASP A 128 8.84 -11.69 6.62
C ASP A 128 7.51 -11.43 7.33
N ALA A 129 6.63 -10.63 6.71
CA ALA A 129 5.30 -10.33 7.22
C ALA A 129 4.27 -10.05 6.11
N ILE A 130 3.02 -10.36 6.38
CA ILE A 130 1.88 -9.98 5.55
C ILE A 130 1.10 -8.87 6.23
N SER A 131 0.75 -7.82 5.48
CA SER A 131 -0.10 -6.75 5.97
C SER A 131 -1.50 -6.77 5.34
N VAL A 132 -2.52 -6.60 6.17
CA VAL A 132 -3.94 -6.60 5.78
C VAL A 132 -4.76 -5.61 6.61
N GLY A 133 -6.00 -5.35 6.18
CA GLY A 133 -6.96 -4.64 7.02
C GLY A 133 -7.36 -5.44 8.25
N ALA A 134 -7.70 -4.76 9.34
CA ALA A 134 -8.13 -5.36 10.60
C ALA A 134 -9.44 -6.17 10.48
N ASP A 135 -10.18 -6.00 9.38
CA ASP A 135 -11.32 -6.86 9.06
C ASP A 135 -10.91 -8.35 8.91
N TRP A 136 -9.65 -8.64 8.63
CA TRP A 136 -9.14 -10.00 8.53
C TRP A 136 -8.70 -10.61 9.85
N GLU A 137 -8.68 -9.85 10.94
CA GLU A 137 -8.24 -10.35 12.24
C GLU A 137 -9.10 -11.53 12.71
N GLY A 138 -8.44 -12.62 13.13
CA GLY A 138 -9.09 -13.88 13.48
C GLY A 138 -9.66 -14.71 12.32
N ARG A 139 -9.65 -14.18 11.08
CA ARG A 139 -10.19 -14.85 9.88
C ARG A 139 -9.15 -15.11 8.80
N TYR A 140 -7.97 -14.49 8.90
CA TYR A 140 -6.91 -14.67 7.92
C TYR A 140 -6.40 -16.12 7.91
N PRO A 141 -6.18 -16.73 6.72
CA PRO A 141 -5.61 -18.07 6.64
C PRO A 141 -4.27 -18.16 7.36
N LYS A 142 -4.00 -19.28 8.02
CA LYS A 142 -2.72 -19.50 8.70
C LYS A 142 -1.57 -19.42 7.70
N VAL A 143 -0.54 -18.66 8.06
CA VAL A 143 0.73 -18.53 7.35
C VAL A 143 1.88 -18.61 8.35
N SER A 144 3.08 -18.94 7.87
CA SER A 144 4.28 -19.06 8.72
C SER A 144 4.92 -17.72 9.10
N CYS A 145 4.65 -16.65 8.35
CA CYS A 145 5.22 -15.32 8.58
C CYS A 145 4.42 -14.50 9.62
N GLN A 146 4.94 -13.33 10.00
CA GLN A 146 4.22 -12.41 10.88
C GLN A 146 3.00 -11.80 10.15
N MET A 147 2.01 -11.34 10.92
CA MET A 147 0.83 -10.64 10.41
C MET A 147 0.76 -9.23 10.99
N GLU A 148 0.52 -8.24 10.14
CA GLU A 148 0.29 -6.84 10.50
C GLU A 148 -1.13 -6.45 10.11
N TYR A 149 -1.92 -6.02 11.09
CA TYR A 149 -3.31 -5.61 10.89
C TYR A 149 -3.43 -4.10 11.02
N PHE A 150 -4.02 -3.46 10.02
CA PHE A 150 -4.23 -2.01 10.01
C PHE A 150 -5.70 -1.65 10.20
N PRO A 151 -6.02 -0.67 11.07
CA PRO A 151 -7.37 -0.16 11.20
C PRO A 151 -7.95 0.27 9.85
N TYR A 152 -9.26 0.10 9.69
CA TYR A 152 -9.94 0.55 8.49
C TYR A 152 -9.81 2.07 8.33
N THR A 153 -9.53 2.54 7.11
CA THR A 153 -9.45 3.98 6.82
C THR A 153 -10.86 4.52 6.63
N GLU A 154 -11.37 5.25 7.61
CA GLU A 154 -12.68 5.89 7.51
C GLU A 154 -12.66 6.99 6.46
N SER A 155 -13.49 6.83 5.41
CA SER A 155 -13.97 7.87 4.47
C SER A 155 -14.53 7.23 3.19
N VAL A 156 -13.84 6.25 2.59
CA VAL A 156 -14.18 5.74 1.24
C VAL A 156 -13.87 4.25 1.08
N SER A 157 -14.79 3.50 0.45
CA SER A 157 -14.56 2.13 -0.06
C SER A 157 -14.94 2.02 -1.52
N SER A 158 -14.36 1.07 -2.26
CA SER A 158 -14.76 0.79 -3.64
C SER A 158 -16.25 0.48 -3.74
N THR A 159 -16.83 -0.18 -2.73
CA THR A 159 -18.27 -0.47 -2.70
C THR A 159 -19.11 0.80 -2.62
N ILE A 160 -18.72 1.75 -1.77
CA ILE A 160 -19.41 3.04 -1.65
C ILE A 160 -19.31 3.80 -2.97
N LEU A 161 -18.11 3.94 -3.54
CA LEU A 161 -17.91 4.65 -4.80
C LEU A 161 -18.70 4.03 -5.95
N LYS A 162 -18.67 2.71 -6.08
CA LYS A 162 -19.40 2.01 -7.15
C LYS A 162 -20.91 2.20 -7.03
N LYS A 163 -21.47 2.17 -5.81
CA LYS A 163 -22.89 2.46 -5.57
C LYS A 163 -23.23 3.90 -5.93
N SER A 164 -22.41 4.87 -5.51
CA SER A 164 -22.61 6.29 -5.83
C SER A 164 -22.57 6.56 -7.34
N LEU A 165 -21.73 5.83 -8.09
CA LEU A 165 -21.60 5.92 -9.54
C LEU A 165 -22.56 5.00 -10.31
N LYS A 166 -23.44 4.26 -9.62
CA LYS A 166 -24.39 3.28 -10.21
C LYS A 166 -23.71 2.20 -11.07
N LEU A 167 -22.51 1.79 -10.68
CA LEU A 167 -21.76 0.72 -11.34
C LEU A 167 -22.19 -0.67 -10.84
N ILE A 168 -22.84 -0.73 -9.67
CA ILE A 168 -23.36 -1.93 -9.01
C ILE A 168 -24.61 -1.62 -8.21
#